data_AF-A0AAU6HDP8-F1
#
_entry.id   AF-A0AAU6HDP8-F1
#
_cell.length_a   1.000
_cell.length_b   1.000
_cell.length_c   1.000
_cell.angle_alpha   90.00
_cell.angle_beta   90.00
_cell.angle_gamma   90.00
#
_symmetry.space_group_name_H-M   'P 1'
#
loop_
_entity.id
_entity.type
_entity.pdbx_description
1 polymer ?
#
loop_
_entity_poly.entity_id
_entity_poly.type
_entity_poly.pdbx_seq_one_letter_code
_entity_poly.pdbx_strand_id
1 'polypeptide(L)'
;MSAAANLPYSDDTEHDLRVRTRLAELAAERGLTAEELLAELNASLKAGQSLLPADRTPPVSEALPLPAPRPTAVLARRPADDVWEVISVYEDVPTAPRRPCGGAEPCPWRRDAPRGQFPAAAFELSAPTSQPGSTRRFGCHSSTPARPQMCAGWLLRGADGNEQIQDLLASGRLAHPELPYGVELYDSYAEMAIANGVDPAHPTMHGRPASCAAPAKEEP
;
A
#
# COMPACT_ATOMS: atom_id res chain seq x y z
N MET A 1 51.00 15.18 3.20
CA MET A 1 50.21 13.94 3.26
C MET A 1 49.07 14.18 4.24
N SER A 2 47.89 14.56 3.74
CA SER A 2 46.65 14.59 4.52
C SER A 2 45.59 13.87 3.69
N ALA A 3 45.09 12.78 4.25
CA ALA A 3 44.05 11.95 3.66
C ALA A 3 42.71 12.70 3.72
N ALA A 4 42.16 13.00 2.55
CA ALA A 4 40.74 13.31 2.43
C ALA A 4 39.96 12.01 2.69
N ALA A 5 39.22 11.98 3.79
CA ALA A 5 38.26 10.93 4.06
C ALA A 5 37.11 11.04 3.04
N ASN A 6 37.18 10.25 1.97
CA ASN A 6 36.04 9.94 1.12
C ASN A 6 35.00 9.21 1.98
N LEU A 7 33.88 9.87 2.29
CA LEU A 7 32.67 9.20 2.75
C LEU A 7 31.92 8.69 1.50
N PRO A 8 31.74 7.38 1.31
CA PRO A 8 31.01 6.83 0.19
C PRO A 8 29.61 6.39 0.65
N TYR A 9 28.59 7.23 0.45
CA TYR A 9 27.20 6.80 0.23
C TYR A 9 26.32 8.03 -0.05
N SER A 10 26.09 8.32 -1.33
CA SER A 10 25.02 9.20 -1.79
C SER A 10 24.33 8.47 -2.95
N ASP A 11 23.54 7.47 -2.58
CA ASP A 11 22.48 6.96 -3.47
C ASP A 11 21.23 7.78 -3.18
N ASP A 12 21.31 9.09 -3.44
CA ASP A 12 20.11 9.91 -3.43
C ASP A 12 19.17 9.38 -4.52
N THR A 13 17.99 8.92 -4.12
CA THR A 13 17.01 8.45 -5.09
C THR A 13 16.53 9.61 -5.96
N GLU A 14 16.01 9.32 -7.15
CA GLU A 14 15.38 10.34 -7.99
C GLU A 14 14.25 11.10 -7.24
N HIS A 15 13.63 10.45 -6.25
CA HIS A 15 12.68 11.09 -5.36
C HIS A 15 13.36 12.12 -4.44
N ASP A 16 14.49 11.78 -3.82
CA ASP A 16 15.24 12.68 -2.93
C ASP A 16 15.79 13.90 -3.68
N LEU A 17 16.17 13.71 -4.95
CA LEU A 17 16.53 14.80 -5.84
C LEU A 17 15.33 15.73 -6.10
N ARG A 18 14.15 15.19 -6.46
CA ARG A 18 12.94 16.00 -6.67
C ARG A 18 12.50 16.74 -5.41
N VAL A 19 12.56 16.10 -4.25
CA VAL A 19 12.20 16.72 -2.97
C VAL A 19 13.16 17.87 -2.64
N ARG A 20 14.47 17.67 -2.80
CA ARG A 20 15.46 18.73 -2.55
C ARG A 20 15.34 19.89 -3.52
N THR A 21 15.14 19.62 -4.81
CA THR A 21 14.88 20.66 -5.82
C THR A 21 13.64 21.46 -5.43
N ARG A 22 12.55 20.79 -5.04
CA ARG A 22 11.32 21.48 -4.66
C ARG A 22 11.46 22.30 -3.37
N LEU A 23 12.21 21.79 -2.39
CA LEU A 23 12.53 22.53 -1.16
C LEU A 23 13.38 23.77 -1.46
N ALA A 24 14.36 23.67 -2.36
CA ALA A 24 15.20 24.80 -2.75
C ALA A 24 14.39 25.90 -3.48
N GLU A 25 13.47 25.52 -4.37
CA GLU A 25 12.55 26.47 -5.03
C GLU A 25 11.68 27.21 -4.01
N LEU A 26 11.03 26.48 -3.10
CA LEU A 26 10.15 27.06 -2.07
C LEU A 26 10.93 27.95 -1.08
N ALA A 27 12.18 27.59 -0.78
CA ALA A 27 13.04 28.40 0.06
C ALA A 27 13.41 29.71 -0.65
N ALA A 28 13.77 29.64 -1.94
CA ALA A 28 14.06 30.81 -2.76
C ALA A 28 12.86 31.76 -2.88
N GLU A 29 11.64 31.23 -3.05
CA GLU A 29 10.39 32.02 -3.06
C GLU A 29 10.18 32.81 -1.75
N ARG A 30 10.74 32.34 -0.63
CA ARG A 30 10.65 32.96 0.70
C ARG A 30 11.91 33.72 1.10
N GLY A 31 12.92 33.78 0.24
CA GLY A 31 14.23 34.39 0.56
C GLY A 31 15.03 33.63 1.63
N LEU A 32 14.78 32.33 1.79
CA LEU A 32 15.44 31.44 2.75
C LEU A 32 16.36 30.45 2.03
N THR A 33 17.28 29.84 2.77
CA THR A 33 17.95 28.61 2.36
C THR A 33 17.05 27.39 2.57
N ALA A 34 17.31 26.29 1.85
CA ALA A 34 16.55 25.04 2.01
C ALA A 34 16.63 24.49 3.45
N GLU A 35 17.77 24.68 4.13
CA GLU A 35 17.99 24.25 5.50
C GLU A 35 17.18 25.09 6.50
N GLU A 36 17.12 26.41 6.32
CA GLU A 36 16.28 27.31 7.13
C GLU A 36 14.80 27.00 6.95
N LEU A 37 14.35 26.79 5.71
CA LEU A 37 12.97 26.39 5.45
C LEU A 37 12.64 25.04 6.10
N LEU A 38 13.56 24.06 6.03
CA LEU A 38 13.36 22.76 6.66
C LEU A 38 13.29 22.87 8.19
N ALA A 39 14.12 23.74 8.80
CA ALA A 39 14.08 24.03 10.22
C ALA A 39 12.75 24.67 10.64
N GLU A 40 12.22 25.61 9.85
CA GLU A 40 10.91 26.24 10.07
C GLU A 40 9.77 25.20 9.99
N LEU A 41 9.75 24.37 8.96
CA LEU A 41 8.74 23.31 8.79
C LEU A 41 8.76 22.34 9.97
N ASN A 42 9.95 21.92 10.43
CA ASN A 42 10.10 21.06 11.59
C ASN A 42 9.61 21.74 12.88
N ALA A 43 9.86 23.04 13.05
CA ALA A 43 9.37 23.81 14.19
C ALA A 43 7.84 23.92 14.19
N SER A 44 7.22 24.20 13.04
CA SER A 44 5.75 24.23 12.87
C SER A 44 5.10 22.87 13.15
N LEU A 45 5.68 21.78 12.67
CA LEU A 45 5.21 20.42 12.98
C LEU A 45 5.29 20.12 14.48
N LYS A 46 6.40 20.50 15.14
CA LYS A 46 6.56 20.35 16.58
C LYS A 46 5.56 21.18 17.38
N ALA A 47 5.14 22.32 16.84
CA ALA A 47 4.10 23.19 17.41
C ALA A 47 2.67 22.73 17.09
N GLY A 48 2.49 21.62 16.34
CA GLY A 48 1.17 21.10 15.97
C GLY A 48 0.45 21.91 14.89
N GLN A 49 1.16 22.76 14.15
CA GLN A 49 0.58 23.56 13.08
C GLN A 49 0.44 22.71 11.81
N SER A 50 -0.75 22.77 11.20
CA SER A 50 -0.98 22.13 9.90
C SER A 50 -0.29 22.93 8.80
N LEU A 51 0.52 22.24 7.99
CA LEU A 51 1.25 22.82 6.85
C LEU A 51 0.46 22.80 5.54
N LEU A 52 -0.81 22.37 5.57
CA LEU A 52 -1.66 22.38 4.38
C LEU A 52 -2.15 23.80 4.09
N PRO A 53 -2.06 24.28 2.83
CA PRO A 53 -2.63 25.57 2.45
C PRO A 53 -4.14 25.59 2.70
N ALA A 54 -4.62 26.59 3.44
CA ALA A 54 -6.05 26.77 3.72
C ALA A 54 -6.89 27.03 2.44
N ASP A 55 -6.26 27.52 1.37
CA ASP A 55 -6.94 28.09 0.19
C ASP A 55 -7.00 27.19 -1.05
N ARG A 56 -6.94 25.86 -0.89
CA ARG A 56 -7.22 24.93 -2.00
C ARG A 56 -8.37 23.98 -1.70
N THR A 57 -9.47 24.53 -1.18
CA THR A 57 -10.76 23.88 -1.30
C THR A 57 -11.36 24.31 -2.65
N PRO A 58 -11.36 23.48 -3.70
CA PRO A 58 -12.10 23.81 -4.92
C PRO A 58 -13.58 24.03 -4.57
N PRO A 59 -14.32 24.90 -5.28
CA PRO A 59 -15.73 25.11 -5.02
C PRO A 59 -16.46 23.77 -5.15
N VAL A 60 -16.97 23.28 -4.03
CA VAL A 60 -17.79 22.08 -3.96
C VAL A 60 -19.11 22.44 -4.64
N SER A 61 -19.34 21.93 -5.85
CA SER A 61 -20.67 21.93 -6.44
C SER A 61 -21.65 21.34 -5.42
N GLU A 62 -22.78 22.01 -5.29
CA GLU A 62 -23.89 21.76 -4.37
C GLU A 62 -24.51 20.36 -4.60
N ALA A 63 -23.75 19.32 -4.28
CA ALA A 63 -24.23 17.97 -4.09
C ALA A 63 -24.72 17.88 -2.65
N LEU A 64 -25.90 17.27 -2.47
CA LEU A 64 -26.47 16.95 -1.16
C LEU A 64 -25.36 16.46 -0.20
N PRO A 65 -25.31 16.93 1.06
CA PRO A 65 -24.23 16.60 1.97
C PRO A 65 -24.11 15.07 2.05
N LEU A 66 -23.02 14.54 1.50
CA LEU A 66 -22.68 13.15 1.76
C LEU A 66 -22.49 13.02 3.28
N PRO A 67 -23.03 11.97 3.91
CA PRO A 67 -22.82 11.75 5.33
C PRO A 67 -21.31 11.79 5.61
N ALA A 68 -20.91 12.52 6.66
CA ALA A 68 -19.51 12.65 7.03
C ALA A 68 -18.87 11.24 7.11
N PRO A 69 -17.65 11.03 6.55
CA PRO A 69 -17.02 9.73 6.56
C PRO A 69 -16.90 9.22 8.00
N ARG A 70 -17.34 7.98 8.23
CA ARG A 70 -17.20 7.35 9.53
C ARG A 70 -15.71 7.21 9.84
N PRO A 71 -15.29 7.55 11.07
CA PRO A 71 -13.89 7.40 11.46
C PRO A 71 -13.48 5.93 11.35
N THR A 72 -12.26 5.71 10.89
CA THR A 72 -11.65 4.37 10.85
C THR A 72 -11.73 3.72 12.23
N ALA A 73 -12.26 2.50 12.30
CA ALA A 73 -12.43 1.76 13.53
C ALA A 73 -11.77 0.38 13.44
N VAL A 74 -11.00 0.00 14.46
CA VAL A 74 -10.51 -1.37 14.60
C VAL A 74 -11.68 -2.26 15.03
N LEU A 75 -12.01 -3.25 14.21
CA LEU A 75 -13.07 -4.21 14.44
C LEU A 75 -12.59 -5.45 15.19
N ALA A 76 -11.37 -5.92 14.88
CA ALA A 76 -10.78 -7.09 15.52
C ALA A 76 -9.25 -7.06 15.41
N ARG A 77 -8.58 -7.68 16.39
CA ARG A 77 -7.14 -7.97 16.38
C ARG A 77 -6.97 -9.47 16.64
N ARG A 78 -6.21 -10.14 15.79
CA ARG A 78 -5.99 -11.60 15.89
C ARG A 78 -4.49 -11.86 15.77
N PRO A 79 -3.81 -12.31 16.83
CA PRO A 79 -2.39 -12.64 16.74
C PRO A 79 -2.20 -13.82 15.78
N ALA A 80 -1.18 -13.72 14.94
CA ALA A 80 -0.73 -14.80 14.07
C ALA A 80 0.48 -15.54 14.69
N ASP A 81 1.36 -14.79 15.37
CA ASP A 81 2.41 -15.29 16.26
C ASP A 81 2.79 -14.18 17.28
N ASP A 82 3.98 -14.26 17.88
CA ASP A 82 4.48 -13.29 18.88
C ASP A 82 4.88 -11.93 18.26
N VAL A 83 4.97 -11.83 16.94
CA VAL A 83 5.42 -10.63 16.20
C VAL A 83 4.30 -10.07 15.31
N TRP A 84 3.56 -10.96 14.66
CA TRP A 84 2.59 -10.63 13.62
C TRP A 84 1.16 -10.73 14.14
N GLU A 85 0.34 -9.76 13.77
CA GLU A 85 -1.11 -9.76 14.00
C GLU A 85 -1.88 -9.39 12.73
N VAL A 86 -3.09 -9.93 12.60
CA VAL A 86 -4.06 -9.53 11.57
C VAL A 86 -5.10 -8.62 12.20
N ILE A 87 -5.08 -7.36 11.81
CA ILE A 87 -6.01 -6.33 12.28
C ILE A 87 -7.10 -6.13 11.24
N SER A 88 -8.35 -6.28 11.65
CA SER A 88 -9.51 -5.93 10.82
C SER A 88 -9.98 -4.54 11.16
N VAL A 89 -10.07 -3.69 10.15
CA VAL A 89 -10.46 -2.28 10.27
C VAL A 89 -11.64 -1.98 9.35
N TYR A 90 -12.50 -1.07 9.78
CA TYR A 90 -13.51 -0.47 8.94
C TYR A 90 -12.95 0.82 8.32
N GLU A 91 -13.09 0.97 7.00
CA GLU A 91 -12.70 2.17 6.27
C GLU A 91 -13.72 2.48 5.16
N ASP A 92 -14.20 3.72 5.14
CA ASP A 92 -15.13 4.20 4.11
C ASP A 92 -14.45 4.49 2.78
N VAL A 93 -13.24 5.07 2.80
CA VAL A 93 -12.51 5.50 1.59
C VAL A 93 -11.36 4.53 1.31
N PRO A 94 -11.50 3.63 0.33
CA PRO A 94 -10.43 2.68 0.04
C PRO A 94 -9.19 3.38 -0.52
N THR A 95 -8.03 3.12 0.07
CA THR A 95 -6.73 3.55 -0.48
C THR A 95 -5.79 2.37 -0.68
N ALA A 96 -4.77 2.55 -1.51
CA ALA A 96 -3.75 1.54 -1.79
C ALA A 96 -2.40 2.21 -2.08
N PRO A 97 -1.26 1.54 -1.75
CA PRO A 97 0.02 1.99 -2.23
C PRO A 97 0.11 1.83 -3.75
N ARG A 98 0.92 2.67 -4.41
CA ARG A 98 1.07 2.64 -5.88
C ARG A 98 1.70 1.35 -6.39
N ARG A 99 2.48 0.66 -5.57
CA ARG A 99 3.26 -0.55 -5.94
C ARG A 99 3.26 -1.55 -4.78
N PRO A 100 3.42 -2.86 -5.04
CA PRO A 100 3.72 -3.84 -4.00
C PRO A 100 4.94 -3.42 -3.18
N CYS A 101 4.88 -3.62 -1.86
CA CYS A 101 5.93 -3.13 -0.97
C CYS A 101 7.31 -3.71 -1.31
N GLY A 102 8.29 -2.81 -1.36
CA GLY A 102 9.68 -3.07 -1.74
C GLY A 102 10.67 -3.22 -0.59
N GLY A 103 10.30 -2.79 0.62
CA GLY A 103 11.21 -2.53 1.74
C GLY A 103 11.80 -3.79 2.39
N ALA A 104 12.31 -3.63 3.62
CA ALA A 104 12.91 -4.71 4.41
C ALA A 104 12.00 -5.94 4.56
N GLU A 105 10.70 -5.69 4.61
CA GLU A 105 9.65 -6.69 4.58
C GLU A 105 8.89 -6.58 3.26
N PRO A 106 9.32 -7.27 2.18
CA PRO A 106 8.65 -7.21 0.89
C PRO A 106 7.24 -7.79 0.96
N CYS A 107 6.40 -7.35 0.01
CA CYS A 107 5.00 -7.81 -0.10
C CYS A 107 4.93 -9.33 -0.31
N PRO A 108 4.09 -10.06 0.46
CA PRO A 108 4.00 -11.52 0.36
C PRO A 108 3.47 -12.00 -1.00
N TRP A 109 2.79 -11.12 -1.75
CA TRP A 109 2.35 -11.41 -3.10
C TRP A 109 3.51 -11.55 -4.09
N ARG A 110 4.69 -10.98 -3.80
CA ARG A 110 5.82 -11.06 -4.72
C ARG A 110 6.50 -12.43 -4.61
N ARG A 111 6.86 -13.02 -5.75
CA ARG A 111 7.55 -14.32 -5.82
C ARG A 111 9.00 -14.25 -5.33
N ASP A 112 9.61 -13.06 -5.37
CA ASP A 112 10.96 -12.79 -4.88
C ASP A 112 11.03 -12.42 -3.39
N ALA A 113 9.87 -12.32 -2.71
CA ALA A 113 9.83 -12.13 -1.26
C ALA A 113 10.30 -13.41 -0.52
N PRO A 114 11.05 -13.29 0.57
CA PRO A 114 11.41 -14.43 1.41
C PRO A 114 10.16 -15.17 1.92
N ARG A 115 10.10 -16.48 1.63
CA ARG A 115 9.01 -17.34 2.12
C ARG A 115 9.11 -17.53 3.62
N GLY A 116 7.95 -17.57 4.29
CA GLY A 116 7.87 -17.77 5.74
C GLY A 116 8.25 -16.54 6.57
N GLN A 117 8.48 -15.38 5.93
CA GLN A 117 8.67 -14.11 6.62
C GLN A 117 7.41 -13.71 7.43
N PHE A 118 6.24 -14.02 6.88
CA PHE A 118 4.97 -13.94 7.58
C PHE A 118 4.53 -15.37 7.97
N PRO A 119 3.99 -15.58 9.19
CA PRO A 119 3.58 -16.90 9.63
C PRO A 119 2.36 -17.39 8.84
N ALA A 120 2.26 -18.72 8.65
CA ALA A 120 1.12 -19.37 7.97
C ALA A 120 -0.24 -18.92 8.55
N ALA A 121 -0.32 -18.78 9.88
CA ALA A 121 -1.51 -18.30 10.59
C ALA A 121 -1.99 -16.93 10.10
N ALA A 122 -1.11 -16.01 9.68
CA ALA A 122 -1.53 -14.71 9.15
C ALA A 122 -2.32 -14.86 7.83
N PHE A 123 -1.92 -15.82 6.99
CA PHE A 123 -2.63 -16.15 5.75
C PHE A 123 -3.93 -16.92 6.03
N GLU A 124 -3.96 -17.81 7.01
CA GLU A 124 -5.22 -18.47 7.41
C GLU A 124 -6.25 -17.45 7.90
N LEU A 125 -5.82 -16.52 8.77
CA LEU A 125 -6.64 -15.45 9.32
C LEU A 125 -7.14 -14.45 8.27
N SER A 126 -6.38 -14.27 7.18
CA SER A 126 -6.69 -13.34 6.10
C SER A 126 -7.49 -13.98 4.96
N ALA A 127 -7.52 -15.31 4.86
CA ALA A 127 -8.21 -16.03 3.78
C ALA A 127 -9.67 -15.61 3.49
N PRO A 128 -10.47 -15.15 4.47
CA PRO A 128 -11.81 -14.62 4.19
C PRO A 128 -11.86 -13.42 3.22
N THR A 129 -10.76 -12.72 2.93
CA THR A 129 -10.71 -11.63 1.93
C THR A 129 -10.75 -12.13 0.49
N SER A 130 -10.46 -13.41 0.30
CA SER A 130 -10.19 -14.03 -1.00
C SER A 130 -11.19 -15.16 -1.31
N GLN A 131 -12.27 -15.23 -0.53
CA GLN A 131 -13.37 -16.16 -0.76
C GLN A 131 -14.36 -15.62 -1.80
N PRO A 132 -14.99 -16.48 -2.61
CA PRO A 132 -16.07 -16.06 -3.51
C PRO A 132 -17.16 -15.28 -2.78
N GLY A 133 -17.57 -14.14 -3.33
CA GLY A 133 -18.60 -13.28 -2.74
C GLY A 133 -18.16 -12.50 -1.50
N SER A 134 -16.88 -12.53 -1.14
CA SER A 134 -16.38 -11.76 -0.01
C SER A 134 -16.45 -10.26 -0.27
N THR A 135 -16.93 -9.52 0.71
CA THR A 135 -16.88 -8.05 0.75
C THR A 135 -15.66 -7.53 1.51
N ARG A 136 -14.83 -8.44 2.06
CA ARG A 136 -13.62 -8.08 2.80
C ARG A 136 -12.50 -7.75 1.83
N ARG A 137 -11.59 -6.88 2.26
CA ARG A 137 -10.46 -6.37 1.48
C ARG A 137 -9.15 -6.86 2.09
N PHE A 138 -8.21 -7.29 1.26
CA PHE A 138 -6.90 -7.72 1.76
C PHE A 138 -6.02 -6.51 2.07
N GLY A 139 -5.65 -6.35 3.34
CA GLY A 139 -4.87 -5.21 3.84
C GLY A 139 -3.40 -5.28 3.44
N CYS A 140 -2.78 -4.11 3.32
CA CYS A 140 -1.34 -3.99 3.12
C CYS A 140 -0.61 -4.26 4.46
N HIS A 141 0.40 -5.13 4.47
CA HIS A 141 1.16 -5.45 5.69
C HIS A 141 1.96 -4.25 6.23
N SER A 142 2.32 -3.30 5.37
CA SER A 142 3.01 -2.06 5.77
C SER A 142 2.05 -0.92 6.15
N SER A 143 0.74 -1.18 6.20
CA SER A 143 -0.24 -0.19 6.64
C SER A 143 -0.39 -0.18 8.16
N THR A 144 -0.99 0.88 8.69
CA THR A 144 -1.28 0.99 10.13
C THR A 144 -2.79 1.08 10.33
N PRO A 145 -3.33 0.74 11.52
CA PRO A 145 -4.75 0.90 11.80
C PRO A 145 -5.26 2.35 11.64
N ALA A 146 -4.39 3.34 11.84
CA ALA A 146 -4.73 4.75 11.67
C ALA A 146 -4.75 5.19 10.19
N ARG A 147 -4.06 4.45 9.31
CA ARG A 147 -3.99 4.70 7.87
C ARG A 147 -4.04 3.36 7.14
N PRO A 148 -5.19 2.67 7.19
CA PRO A 148 -5.32 1.37 6.55
C PRO A 148 -5.23 1.54 5.04
N GLN A 149 -4.62 0.56 4.38
CA GLN A 149 -4.54 0.52 2.92
C GLN A 149 -4.79 -0.90 2.46
N MET A 150 -5.35 -1.05 1.27
CA MET A 150 -5.43 -2.33 0.58
C MET A 150 -4.07 -2.70 -0.02
N CYS A 151 -3.79 -3.99 -0.10
CA CYS A 151 -2.55 -4.48 -0.69
C CYS A 151 -2.54 -4.27 -2.21
N ALA A 152 -1.48 -3.62 -2.72
CA ALA A 152 -1.30 -3.45 -4.16
C ALA A 152 -1.14 -4.78 -4.92
N GLY A 153 -0.47 -5.78 -4.33
CA GLY A 153 -0.29 -7.09 -4.96
C GLY A 153 -1.62 -7.82 -5.17
N TRP A 154 -2.49 -7.78 -4.16
CA TRP A 154 -3.85 -8.32 -4.24
C TRP A 154 -4.70 -7.64 -5.33
N LEU A 155 -4.66 -6.30 -5.39
CA LEU A 155 -5.36 -5.53 -6.42
C LEU A 155 -4.86 -5.88 -7.83
N LEU A 156 -3.54 -5.99 -8.01
CA LEU A 156 -2.90 -6.38 -9.28
C LEU A 156 -3.24 -7.82 -9.72
N ARG A 157 -3.77 -8.66 -8.82
CA ARG A 157 -4.28 -9.99 -9.11
C ARG A 157 -5.81 -10.05 -9.19
N GLY A 158 -6.44 -8.91 -9.41
CA GLY A 158 -7.88 -8.82 -9.64
C GLY A 158 -8.70 -8.85 -8.35
N ALA A 159 -8.07 -8.53 -7.21
CA ALA A 159 -8.73 -8.46 -5.91
C ALA A 159 -9.49 -9.75 -5.54
N ASP A 160 -8.97 -10.91 -5.95
CA ASP A 160 -9.60 -12.23 -5.83
C ASP A 160 -11.09 -12.29 -6.25
N GLY A 161 -11.49 -11.47 -7.23
CA GLY A 161 -12.87 -11.44 -7.71
C GLY A 161 -13.84 -10.61 -6.85
N ASN A 162 -13.33 -9.75 -5.96
CA ASN A 162 -14.17 -8.81 -5.21
C ASN A 162 -14.75 -7.75 -6.18
N GLU A 163 -16.00 -7.95 -6.59
CA GLU A 163 -16.72 -7.13 -7.58
C GLU A 163 -16.73 -5.64 -7.19
N GLN A 164 -16.97 -5.33 -5.92
CA GLN A 164 -16.97 -3.94 -5.43
C GLN A 164 -15.63 -3.25 -5.68
N ILE A 165 -14.51 -3.96 -5.47
CA ILE A 165 -13.17 -3.39 -5.70
C ILE A 165 -12.87 -3.28 -7.19
N GLN A 166 -13.29 -4.26 -7.99
CA GLN A 166 -13.14 -4.21 -9.44
C GLN A 166 -13.90 -3.02 -10.04
N ASP A 167 -15.12 -2.76 -9.57
CA ASP A 167 -15.91 -1.59 -9.97
C ASP A 167 -15.22 -0.27 -9.59
N LEU A 168 -14.61 -0.20 -8.40
CA LEU A 168 -13.87 0.98 -7.95
C LEU A 168 -12.62 1.24 -8.80
N LEU A 169 -11.90 0.18 -9.20
CA LEU A 169 -10.77 0.27 -10.13
C LEU A 169 -11.22 0.71 -11.52
N ALA A 170 -12.27 0.08 -12.06
CA ALA A 170 -12.80 0.36 -13.40
C ALA A 170 -13.37 1.78 -13.51
N SER A 171 -14.02 2.28 -12.45
CA SER A 171 -14.54 3.65 -12.37
C SER A 171 -13.48 4.71 -12.07
N GLY A 172 -12.23 4.32 -11.79
CA GLY A 172 -11.15 5.24 -11.41
C GLY A 172 -11.30 5.86 -10.02
N ARG A 173 -12.28 5.42 -9.23
CA ARG A 173 -12.47 5.83 -7.82
C ARG A 173 -11.42 5.24 -6.89
N LEU A 174 -10.74 4.18 -7.33
CA LEU A 174 -9.54 3.62 -6.72
C LEU A 174 -8.43 3.62 -7.77
N ALA A 175 -7.26 4.14 -7.39
CA ALA A 175 -6.10 4.13 -8.28
C ALA A 175 -5.62 2.69 -8.51
N HIS A 176 -5.39 2.35 -9.78
CA HIS A 176 -4.82 1.06 -10.15
C HIS A 176 -3.33 1.04 -9.78
N PRO A 177 -2.86 0.05 -8.99
CA PRO A 177 -1.42 -0.06 -8.71
C PRO A 177 -0.62 -0.44 -9.96
N GLU A 178 0.67 -0.18 -9.91
CA GLU A 178 1.66 -0.52 -10.91
C GLU A 178 2.48 -1.73 -10.46
N LEU A 179 2.77 -2.65 -11.39
CA LEU A 179 3.72 -3.72 -11.16
C LEU A 179 5.13 -3.24 -11.56
N PRO A 180 6.12 -3.21 -10.64
CA PRO A 180 7.50 -2.86 -10.98
C PRO A 180 8.10 -3.86 -11.98
N TYR A 181 9.01 -3.38 -12.83
CA TYR A 181 9.73 -4.24 -13.77
C TYR A 181 10.52 -5.33 -13.02
N GLY A 182 10.48 -6.55 -13.55
CA GLY A 182 11.17 -7.71 -12.97
C GLY A 182 10.51 -8.29 -11.71
N VAL A 183 9.40 -7.72 -11.23
CA VAL A 183 8.65 -8.28 -10.10
C VAL A 183 7.53 -9.16 -10.61
N GLU A 184 7.54 -10.42 -10.20
CA GLU A 184 6.45 -11.36 -10.43
C GLU A 184 5.61 -11.52 -9.17
N LEU A 185 4.29 -11.70 -9.32
CA LEU A 185 3.41 -12.03 -8.20
C LEU A 185 2.82 -13.44 -8.35
N TYR A 186 2.43 -14.05 -7.24
CA TYR A 186 1.62 -15.28 -7.24
C TYR A 186 0.29 -15.07 -7.98
N ASP A 187 -0.26 -16.11 -8.60
CA ASP A 187 -1.43 -16.01 -9.48
C ASP A 187 -2.75 -16.02 -8.71
N SER A 188 -2.73 -16.55 -7.48
CA SER A 188 -3.89 -16.58 -6.59
C SER A 188 -3.48 -16.45 -5.13
N TYR A 189 -4.45 -16.07 -4.30
CA TYR A 189 -4.29 -16.10 -2.85
C TYR A 189 -3.84 -17.46 -2.32
N ALA A 190 -4.47 -18.53 -2.80
CA ALA A 190 -4.18 -19.90 -2.36
C ALA A 190 -2.73 -20.28 -2.68
N GLU A 191 -2.24 -19.96 -3.88
CA GLU A 191 -0.85 -20.20 -4.27
C GLU A 191 0.12 -19.44 -3.35
N MET A 192 -0.14 -18.15 -3.10
CA MET A 192 0.68 -17.33 -2.21
C MET A 192 0.71 -17.90 -0.78
N ALA A 193 -0.46 -18.24 -0.22
CA ALA A 193 -0.58 -18.75 1.13
C ALA A 193 0.13 -20.10 1.30
N ILE A 194 -0.06 -21.03 0.35
CA ILE A 194 0.63 -22.34 0.35
C ILE A 194 2.15 -22.15 0.23
N ALA A 195 2.61 -21.25 -0.64
CA ALA A 195 4.04 -20.96 -0.77
C ALA A 195 4.67 -20.40 0.52
N ASN A 196 3.85 -19.80 1.40
CA ASN A 196 4.26 -19.28 2.71
C ASN A 196 3.95 -20.23 3.87
N GLY A 197 3.62 -21.50 3.59
CA GLY A 197 3.55 -22.56 4.59
C GLY A 197 2.16 -22.88 5.12
N VAL A 198 1.08 -22.36 4.51
CA VAL A 198 -0.27 -22.86 4.79
C VAL A 198 -0.43 -24.26 4.21
N ASP A 199 -1.05 -25.17 4.97
CA ASP A 199 -1.38 -26.52 4.51
C ASP A 199 -2.30 -26.44 3.26
N PRO A 200 -1.94 -27.05 2.12
CA PRO A 200 -2.82 -27.13 0.95
C PRO A 200 -4.19 -27.76 1.22
N ALA A 201 -4.30 -28.63 2.24
CA ALA A 201 -5.56 -29.22 2.68
C ALA A 201 -6.35 -28.31 3.63
N HIS A 202 -5.85 -27.13 3.96
CA HIS A 202 -6.54 -26.20 4.84
C HIS A 202 -7.87 -25.74 4.18
N PRO A 203 -9.02 -25.82 4.87
CA PRO A 203 -10.33 -25.59 4.27
C PRO A 203 -10.51 -24.25 3.55
N THR A 204 -9.77 -23.23 3.97
CA THR A 204 -9.84 -21.87 3.39
C THR A 204 -9.05 -21.71 2.09
N MET A 205 -8.25 -22.71 1.70
CA MET A 205 -7.46 -22.70 0.46
C MET A 205 -8.25 -23.26 -0.74
N HIS A 206 -9.48 -23.74 -0.52
CA HIS A 206 -10.39 -24.19 -1.56
C HIS A 206 -11.15 -23.00 -2.19
N GLY A 207 -10.42 -22.06 -2.79
CA GLY A 207 -10.97 -20.84 -3.38
C GLY A 207 -10.40 -20.56 -4.78
N ARG A 208 -11.32 -20.52 -5.77
CA ARG A 208 -11.19 -20.30 -7.23
C ARG A 208 -10.02 -21.01 -7.94
N PRO A 209 -10.26 -21.91 -8.91
CA PRO A 209 -9.19 -22.42 -9.76
C PRO A 209 -8.54 -21.28 -10.55
N ALA A 210 -7.24 -21.39 -10.79
CA ALA A 210 -6.49 -20.46 -11.61
C ALA A 210 -6.97 -20.52 -13.08
N SER A 211 -7.89 -19.64 -13.47
CA SER A 211 -8.14 -19.20 -14.86
C SER A 211 -8.98 -17.91 -14.83
N CYS A 212 -8.86 -16.93 -15.72
CA CYS A 212 -8.22 -16.86 -17.04
C CYS A 212 -7.07 -15.83 -17.05
N ALA A 213 -5.94 -16.22 -17.61
CA ALA A 213 -5.02 -15.29 -18.24
C ALA A 213 -5.78 -14.51 -19.33
N ALA A 214 -5.52 -13.21 -19.44
CA ALA A 214 -5.99 -12.41 -20.56
C ALA A 214 -5.59 -13.07 -21.89
N PRO A 215 -6.40 -12.99 -22.96
CA PRO A 215 -6.00 -13.55 -24.25
C PRO A 215 -4.69 -12.89 -24.68
N ALA A 216 -3.71 -13.74 -25.00
CA ALA A 216 -2.48 -13.32 -25.65
C ALA A 216 -2.87 -12.48 -26.87
N LYS A 217 -2.28 -11.29 -26.99
CA LYS A 217 -2.38 -10.50 -28.22
C LYS A 217 -1.75 -11.34 -29.32
N GLU A 218 -2.55 -11.82 -30.26
CA GLU A 218 -2.05 -12.21 -31.57
C GLU A 218 -1.50 -10.95 -32.24
N GLU A 219 -0.19 -10.91 -32.43
CA GLU A 219 0.47 -9.95 -33.31
C GLU A 219 0.46 -10.47 -34.76
N PRO A 220 0.46 -9.56 -35.76
CA PRO A 220 -0.03 -9.78 -37.12
C PRO A 220 0.83 -10.67 -38.03
#